data_AF-A0A6B2CV01-F1
#
_entry.id   AF-A0A6B2CV01-F1
#
_cell.length_a   1.000
_cell.length_b   1.000
_cell.length_c   1.000
_cell.angle_alpha   90.00
_cell.angle_beta   90.00
_cell.angle_gamma   90.00
#
_symmetry.space_group_name_H-M   'P 1'
#
loop_
_entity.id
_entity.type
_entity.pdbx_description
1 polymer ?
#
loop_
_entity_poly.entity_id
_entity_poly.type
_entity_poly.pdbx_seq_one_letter_code
_entity_poly.pdbx_strand_id
1 'polypeptide(L)'
;MTTNRVPTLFILGGGQEGLTHAKNCGAVHIDHYSQVDPQEVDGGVQAHVEEKTHALLLLDAAEKIYVYPDFADLLPHLSREKVVVIAPRGHPLCAEHPCAEKPTC
;
A
#
# COMPACT_ATOMS: atom_id res chain seq x y z
N MET A 1 -7.60 -25.31 10.25
CA MET A 1 -6.87 -24.27 10.99
C MET A 1 -6.44 -23.22 9.99
N THR A 2 -7.18 -22.12 9.87
CA THR A 2 -6.72 -20.93 9.15
C THR A 2 -5.65 -20.29 10.01
N THR A 3 -4.39 -20.44 9.62
CA THR A 3 -3.33 -19.65 10.26
C THR A 3 -3.68 -18.19 10.04
N ASN A 4 -3.85 -17.42 11.12
CA ASN A 4 -3.88 -15.95 11.10
C ASN A 4 -2.53 -15.47 10.56
N ARG A 5 -2.33 -15.58 9.24
CA ARG A 5 -1.16 -15.01 8.58
C ARG A 5 -1.37 -13.51 8.61
N VAL A 6 -0.50 -12.83 9.33
CA VAL A 6 -0.37 -11.37 9.22
C VAL A 6 -0.20 -11.07 7.73
N PRO A 7 -0.98 -10.15 7.15
CA PRO A 7 -0.84 -9.78 5.75
C PRO A 7 0.59 -9.35 5.47
N THR A 8 1.22 -9.93 4.45
CA THR A 8 2.63 -9.63 4.12
C THR A 8 2.76 -8.64 2.98
N LEU A 9 1.65 -8.30 2.32
CA LEU A 9 1.59 -7.40 1.18
C LEU A 9 0.75 -6.17 1.54
N PHE A 10 1.35 -5.00 1.36
CA PHE A 10 0.73 -3.71 1.66
C PHE A 10 0.67 -2.84 0.41
N ILE A 11 -0.38 -2.04 0.29
CA ILE A 11 -0.56 -1.06 -0.78
C ILE A 11 -0.84 0.29 -0.13
N LEU A 12 0.03 1.27 -0.36
CA LEU A 12 -0.10 2.63 0.17
C LEU A 12 -0.62 3.57 -0.93
N GLY A 13 -1.74 4.23 -0.67
CA GLY A 13 -2.35 5.20 -1.58
C GLY A 13 -3.09 4.59 -2.77
N GLY A 14 -3.32 5.40 -3.79
CA GLY A 14 -3.99 4.98 -5.04
C GLY A 14 -5.52 4.95 -4.96
N GLY A 15 -6.11 5.39 -3.85
CA GLY A 15 -7.56 5.51 -3.67
C GLY A 15 -8.30 4.22 -4.00
N GLN A 16 -9.36 4.34 -4.80
CA GLN A 16 -10.19 3.18 -5.17
C GLN A 16 -9.43 2.12 -5.97
N GLU A 17 -8.45 2.53 -6.77
CA GLU A 17 -7.64 1.60 -7.57
C GLU A 17 -6.75 0.76 -6.65
N GLY A 18 -6.05 1.42 -5.72
CA GLY A 18 -5.23 0.77 -4.69
C GLY A 18 -6.05 -0.22 -3.86
N LEU A 19 -7.23 0.20 -3.40
CA LEU A 19 -8.17 -0.65 -2.67
C LEU A 19 -8.63 -1.87 -3.49
N THR A 20 -8.97 -1.66 -4.77
CA THR A 20 -9.40 -2.74 -5.66
C THR A 20 -8.29 -3.77 -5.83
N HIS A 21 -7.05 -3.33 -6.01
CA HIS A 21 -5.91 -4.24 -6.09
C HIS A 21 -5.66 -4.97 -4.76
N ALA A 22 -5.81 -4.30 -3.62
CA ALA A 22 -5.63 -4.93 -2.33
C ALA A 22 -6.65 -6.06 -2.11
N LYS A 23 -7.92 -5.84 -2.45
CA LYS A 23 -8.97 -6.87 -2.39
C LYS A 23 -8.65 -8.06 -3.28
N ASN A 24 -8.16 -7.82 -4.50
CA ASN A 24 -7.79 -8.89 -5.42
C ASN A 24 -6.56 -9.70 -4.95
N CYS A 25 -5.63 -9.05 -4.25
CA CYS A 25 -4.39 -9.67 -3.78
C CYS A 25 -4.45 -10.21 -2.35
N GLY A 26 -5.53 -9.99 -1.61
CA GLY A 26 -5.56 -10.25 -0.16
C GLY A 26 -4.54 -9.42 0.61
N ALA A 27 -4.29 -8.20 0.15
CA ALA A 27 -3.34 -7.24 0.73
C ALA A 27 -4.00 -6.38 1.82
N VAL A 28 -3.21 -5.59 2.54
CA VAL A 28 -3.71 -4.45 3.30
C VAL A 28 -3.50 -3.17 2.51
N HIS A 29 -4.59 -2.50 2.17
CA HIS A 29 -4.62 -1.15 1.64
C HIS A 29 -4.53 -0.14 2.78
N ILE A 30 -3.64 0.83 2.66
CA ILE A 30 -3.51 1.93 3.59
C ILE A 30 -3.62 3.24 2.81
N ASP A 31 -4.57 4.09 3.20
CA ASP A 31 -4.79 5.35 2.48
C ASP A 31 -5.38 6.43 3.39
N HIS A 32 -5.26 7.67 2.93
CA HIS A 32 -5.77 8.86 3.59
C HIS A 32 -7.05 9.32 2.90
N TYR A 33 -8.19 9.06 3.55
CA TYR A 33 -9.52 9.45 3.09
C TYR A 33 -10.11 10.53 4.00
N SER A 34 -10.78 11.52 3.42
CA SER A 34 -11.54 12.50 4.22
C SER A 34 -12.80 11.90 4.87
N GLN A 35 -13.30 10.78 4.34
CA GLN A 35 -14.43 10.02 4.85
C GLN A 35 -14.19 8.53 4.60
N VAL A 36 -14.39 7.71 5.63
CA VAL A 36 -14.24 6.25 5.55
C VAL A 36 -15.60 5.64 5.27
N ASP A 37 -15.73 4.87 4.18
CA ASP A 37 -16.89 4.02 3.96
C ASP A 37 -16.75 2.75 4.82
N PRO A 38 -17.65 2.51 5.80
CA PRO A 38 -17.57 1.34 6.67
C PRO A 38 -17.58 0.01 5.91
N GLN A 39 -18.22 -0.05 4.74
CA GLN A 39 -18.29 -1.27 3.94
C GLN A 39 -16.93 -1.67 3.35
N GLU A 40 -16.01 -0.73 3.20
CA GLU A 40 -14.69 -1.00 2.67
C GLU A 40 -13.72 -1.51 3.75
N VAL A 41 -14.00 -1.20 5.03
CA VAL A 41 -13.24 -1.63 6.20
C VAL A 41 -13.61 -3.05 6.65
N ASP A 42 -14.88 -3.45 6.53
CA ASP A 42 -15.44 -4.70 7.11
C ASP A 42 -14.82 -6.00 6.53
N GLY A 43 -14.04 -5.90 5.45
CA GLY A 43 -13.28 -7.01 4.88
C GLY A 43 -11.89 -7.26 5.49
N GLY A 44 -11.40 -6.37 6.38
CA GLY A 44 -10.04 -6.45 6.94
C GLY A 44 -8.92 -6.13 5.96
N VAL A 45 -9.27 -5.61 4.77
CA VAL A 45 -8.37 -5.31 3.66
C VAL A 45 -7.91 -3.85 3.68
N GLN A 46 -8.51 -2.98 4.50
CA GLN A 46 -8.25 -1.53 4.46
C GLN A 46 -8.00 -0.96 5.85
N ALA A 47 -6.94 -0.16 5.96
CA ALA A 47 -6.64 0.67 7.11
C ALA A 47 -6.66 2.15 6.70
N HIS A 48 -7.47 2.94 7.38
CA HIS A 48 -7.47 4.38 7.20
C HIS A 48 -6.41 5.03 8.10
N VAL A 49 -5.65 5.97 7.56
CA VAL A 49 -4.73 6.82 8.32
C VAL A 49 -5.10 8.29 8.17
N GLU A 50 -5.24 9.01 9.29
CA GLU A 50 -5.44 10.46 9.31
C GLU A 50 -4.16 11.22 8.91
N GLU A 51 -3.00 10.70 9.31
CA GLU A 51 -1.69 11.18 8.90
C GLU A 51 -0.94 10.07 8.16
N LYS A 52 -0.37 10.35 6.99
CA LYS A 52 0.30 9.33 6.15
C LYS A 52 1.43 8.62 6.90
N THR A 53 2.15 9.32 7.76
CA THR A 53 3.23 8.77 8.59
C THR A 53 2.75 7.65 9.52
N HIS A 54 1.47 7.63 9.91
CA HIS A 54 0.89 6.54 10.70
C HIS A 54 0.88 5.21 9.95
N ALA A 55 0.96 5.22 8.61
CA ALA A 55 1.10 3.99 7.83
C ALA A 55 2.36 3.21 8.24
N LEU A 56 3.44 3.89 8.64
CA LEU A 56 4.70 3.25 9.02
C LEU A 56 4.54 2.29 10.21
N LEU A 57 3.61 2.56 11.13
CA LEU A 57 3.34 1.72 12.30
C LEU A 57 2.76 0.34 11.92
N LEU A 58 2.24 0.20 10.70
CA LEU A 58 1.58 -1.01 10.23
C LEU A 58 2.49 -1.91 9.39
N LEU A 59 3.69 -1.43 9.03
CA LEU A 59 4.54 -2.04 7.99
C LEU A 59 5.66 -2.93 8.52
N ASP A 60 5.78 -3.11 9.84
CA ASP A 60 6.85 -3.93 10.45
C ASP A 60 6.87 -5.37 9.91
N ALA A 61 5.71 -5.95 9.65
CA ALA A 61 5.55 -7.31 9.13
C ALA A 61 5.49 -7.38 7.59
N ALA A 62 5.63 -6.26 6.87
CA ALA A 62 5.52 -6.25 5.42
C ALA A 62 6.69 -7.00 4.77
N GLU A 63 6.39 -7.93 3.87
CA GLU A 63 7.36 -8.54 2.95
C GLU A 63 7.45 -7.72 1.66
N LYS A 64 6.34 -7.12 1.24
CA LYS A 64 6.26 -6.28 0.03
C LYS A 64 5.32 -5.10 0.22
N ILE A 65 5.73 -3.94 -0.25
CA ILE A 65 5.00 -2.67 -0.10
C ILE A 65 4.91 -2.03 -1.48
N TYR A 66 3.69 -1.90 -1.99
CA TYR A 66 3.40 -1.11 -3.18
C TYR A 66 3.06 0.31 -2.78
N VAL A 67 3.72 1.29 -3.39
CA VAL A 67 3.57 2.70 -3.01
C VAL A 67 3.12 3.50 -4.23
N TYR A 68 1.92 4.05 -4.17
CA TYR A 68 1.44 5.02 -5.17
C TYR A 68 2.09 6.39 -4.93
N PRO A 69 2.13 7.29 -5.95
CA PRO A 69 2.89 8.54 -5.87
C PRO A 69 2.36 9.54 -4.81
N ASP A 70 1.10 9.41 -4.43
CA ASP A 70 0.47 10.15 -3.35
C ASP A 70 1.09 9.82 -1.97
N PHE A 71 1.71 8.65 -1.79
CA PHE A 71 2.45 8.26 -0.59
C PHE A 71 3.98 8.30 -0.78
N ALA A 72 4.47 8.95 -1.84
CA ALA A 72 5.90 9.01 -2.16
C ALA A 72 6.75 9.67 -1.06
N ASP A 73 6.16 10.52 -0.22
CA ASP A 73 6.82 11.14 0.93
C ASP A 73 7.29 10.11 1.98
N LEU A 74 6.70 8.91 2.00
CA LEU A 74 7.12 7.84 2.90
C LEU A 74 8.31 7.02 2.39
N LEU A 75 8.64 7.08 1.09
CA LEU A 75 9.71 6.27 0.48
C LEU A 75 11.06 6.34 1.22
N PRO A 76 11.52 7.51 1.74
CA PRO A 76 12.77 7.60 2.49
C PRO A 76 12.78 6.81 3.81
N HIS A 77 11.59 6.48 4.34
CA HIS A 77 11.40 5.76 5.60
C HIS A 77 11.16 4.26 5.41
N LEU A 78 11.02 3.79 4.16
CA LEU A 78 10.71 2.40 3.84
C LEU A 78 11.98 1.66 3.38
N SER A 79 12.07 0.37 3.70
CA SER A 79 13.17 -0.46 3.19
C SER A 79 13.06 -0.62 1.67
N ARG A 80 14.07 -0.15 0.95
CA ARG A 80 14.11 -0.16 -0.54
C ARG A 80 13.91 -1.56 -1.13
N GLU A 81 14.34 -2.61 -0.43
CA GLU A 81 14.22 -4.00 -0.88
C GLU A 81 12.78 -4.53 -0.87
N LYS A 82 11.89 -3.91 -0.08
CA LYS A 82 10.48 -4.29 0.05
C LYS A 82 9.56 -3.46 -0.85
N VAL A 83 10.06 -2.34 -1.37
CA VAL A 83 9.23 -1.32 -2.02
C VAL A 83 9.20 -1.49 -3.53
N VAL A 84 8.00 -1.37 -4.09
CA VAL A 84 7.76 -1.17 -5.52
C VAL A 84 6.84 0.03 -5.70
N VAL A 85 7.26 1.02 -6.47
CA VAL A 85 6.43 2.18 -6.79
C VAL A 85 5.43 1.83 -7.88
N ILE A 86 4.17 2.20 -7.70
CA ILE A 86 3.12 2.04 -8.71
C ILE A 86 2.98 3.34 -9.49
N ALA A 87 3.55 3.37 -10.68
CA ALA A 87 3.57 4.55 -11.53
C ALA A 87 3.77 4.18 -13.01
N PRO A 88 3.32 5.02 -13.96
CA PRO A 88 3.58 4.79 -15.37
C PRO A 88 5.09 4.79 -15.67
N ARG A 89 5.48 4.09 -16.73
CA ARG A 89 6.88 4.05 -17.19
C ARG A 89 7.40 5.48 -17.44
N GLY A 90 8.60 5.76 -16.93
CA GLY A 90 9.25 7.07 -17.05
C GLY A 90 8.88 8.05 -15.93
N HIS A 91 8.05 7.67 -14.96
CA HIS A 91 7.81 8.50 -13.78
C HIS A 91 9.12 8.73 -13.00
N PRO A 92 9.39 9.95 -12.49
CA PRO A 92 10.67 10.27 -11.82
C PRO A 92 11.03 9.33 -10.67
N LEU A 93 10.04 8.89 -9.89
CA LEU A 93 10.26 7.94 -8.78
C LEU A 93 10.82 6.58 -9.24
N CYS A 94 10.60 6.20 -10.51
CA CYS A 94 11.10 4.96 -11.09
C CYS A 94 12.59 5.00 -11.42
N ALA A 95 13.24 6.16 -11.34
CA ALA A 95 14.69 6.25 -11.49
C ALA A 95 15.43 5.70 -10.26
N GLU A 96 14.80 5.79 -9.08
CA GLU A 96 15.42 5.47 -7.79
C GLU A 96 14.84 4.20 -7.14
N HIS A 97 13.64 3.79 -7.56
CA HIS A 97 12.93 2.63 -7.02
C HIS A 97 12.45 1.68 -8.12
N PRO A 98 12.35 0.37 -7.84
CA PRO A 98 11.63 -0.55 -8.71
C PRO A 98 10.21 -0.04 -8.96
N CYS A 99 9.76 -0.08 -10.22
CA CYS A 99 8.43 0.38 -10.60
C CYS A 99 7.63 -0.70 -11.32
N ALA A 100 6.32 -0.63 -11.13
CA ALA A 100 5.33 -1.39 -11.89
C ALA A 100 4.14 -0.49 -12.24
N GLU A 101 3.43 -0.82 -13.32
CA GLU A 101 2.20 -0.09 -13.68
C GLU A 101 1.02 -0.49 -12.80
N LYS A 102 1.09 -1.65 -12.14
CA LYS A 102 0.08 -2.13 -11.18
C LYS A 102 0.71 -3.09 -10.15
N PRO A 103 0.11 -3.23 -8.95
CA PRO A 103 0.51 -4.25 -7.98
C PRO A 103 0.40 -5.66 -8.56
N THR A 104 1.36 -6.53 -8.24
CA THR A 104 1.31 -7.95 -8.57
C THR A 104 1.22 -8.80 -7.29
N CYS A 105 0.18 -9.62 -7.22
CA CYS A 105 0.16 -10.83 -6.42
C CYS A 105 0.67 -12.00 -7.29
#